data_AF-A0A424PEX6-F1
#
_entry.id   AF-A0A424PEX6-F1
#
_cell.length_a   1.000
_cell.length_b   1.000
_cell.length_c   1.000
_cell.angle_alpha   90.00
_cell.angle_beta   90.00
_cell.angle_gamma   90.00
#
_symmetry.space_group_name_H-M   'P 1'
#
loop_
_entity.id
_entity.type
_entity.pdbx_description
1 polymer ?
#
loop_
_entity_poly.entity_id
_entity_poly.type
_entity_poly.pdbx_seq_one_letter_code
_entity_poly.pdbx_strand_id
1 'polypeptide(L)' 'MLALKILGMIGAPQIILIIAVVLLLFGGRKIPELMKGLGSGIKEFKNATKEDEDSPKVEKKKEN' A
#
# COMPACT_ATOMS: atom_id res chain seq x y z
N MET A 1 14.51 -10.13 -35.41
CA MET A 1 14.54 -8.73 -34.92
C MET A 1 13.27 -8.30 -34.16
N LEU A 2 12.07 -8.81 -34.52
CA LEU A 2 10.81 -8.45 -33.83
C LEU A 2 10.65 -9.09 -32.44
N ALA A 3 11.04 -10.37 -32.27
CA ALA A 3 10.92 -11.08 -30.99
C ALA A 3 11.80 -10.49 -29.87
N LEU A 4 12.99 -9.98 -30.21
CA LEU A 4 13.88 -9.30 -29.25
C LEU A 4 13.33 -7.93 -28.81
N LYS A 5 12.65 -7.22 -29.72
CA LYS A 5 11.93 -5.97 -29.37
C LYS A 5 10.79 -6.24 -28.41
N ILE A 6 10.01 -7.30 -28.61
CA ILE A 6 8.90 -7.65 -27.71
C ILE A 6 9.44 -8.02 -26.32
N LEU A 7 10.49 -8.85 -26.23
CA LEU A 7 11.07 -9.24 -24.95
C LEU A 7 11.70 -8.04 -24.20
N GLY A 8 12.31 -7.07 -24.91
CA GLY A 8 12.82 -5.84 -24.33
C GLY A 8 11.75 -4.78 -24.00
N MET A 9 10.56 -4.87 -24.60
CA MET A 9 9.41 -3.98 -24.35
C MET A 9 8.46 -4.51 -23.27
N ILE A 10 8.57 -5.77 -22.86
CA ILE A 10 7.78 -6.36 -21.76
C ILE A 10 8.20 -5.85 -20.37
N GLY A 11 9.28 -5.08 -20.26
CA GLY A 11 9.71 -4.47 -19.00
C GLY A 11 8.92 -3.21 -18.62
N ALA A 12 9.29 -2.06 -19.18
CA ALA A 12 8.77 -0.74 -18.77
C ALA A 12 7.60 -0.19 -19.61
N PRO A 13 7.59 -0.25 -20.96
CA PRO A 13 6.57 0.44 -21.73
C PRO A 13 5.18 -0.18 -21.62
N GLN A 14 5.07 -1.50 -21.45
CA GLN A 14 3.76 -2.15 -21.21
C GLN A 14 3.15 -1.75 -19.85
N ILE A 15 3.98 -1.65 -18.80
CA ILE A 15 3.52 -1.18 -17.48
C ILE A 15 3.03 0.27 -17.57
N ILE A 16 3.77 1.13 -18.24
CA ILE A 16 3.36 2.53 -18.49
C ILE A 16 2.04 2.60 -19.25
N LEU A 17 1.84 1.74 -20.26
CA LEU A 17 0.63 1.73 -21.06
C LEU A 17 -0.58 1.27 -20.22
N ILE A 18 -0.42 0.26 -19.36
CA ILE A 18 -1.45 -0.18 -18.42
C ILE A 18 -1.79 0.95 -17.44
N ILE A 19 -0.79 1.59 -16.85
CA ILE A 19 -0.99 2.73 -15.93
C ILE A 19 -1.71 3.87 -16.65
N ALA A 20 -1.34 4.18 -17.89
CA ALA A 20 -1.99 5.21 -18.68
C ALA A 20 -3.48 4.91 -18.92
N VAL A 21 -3.83 3.67 -19.27
CA VAL A 21 -5.24 3.25 -19.43
C VAL A 21 -6.00 3.36 -18.11
N VAL A 22 -5.42 2.89 -17.00
CA VAL A 22 -6.02 3.00 -15.66
C VAL A 22 -6.23 4.46 -15.28
N LEU A 23 -5.26 5.34 -15.54
CA LEU A 23 -5.37 6.77 -15.29
C LEU A 23 -6.43 7.44 -16.17
N LEU A 24 -6.66 6.95 -17.39
CA LEU A 24 -7.69 7.48 -18.29
C LEU A 24 -9.10 7.10 -17.83
N LEU A 25 -9.27 5.87 -17.32
CA LEU A 25 -10.55 5.37 -16.80
C LEU A 25 -10.90 5.94 -15.43
N PHE A 26 -9.95 5.97 -14.51
CA PHE A 26 -10.18 6.40 -13.13
C PHE A 26 -9.85 7.89 -12.91
N GLY A 27 -9.08 8.51 -13.81
CA GLY A 27 -8.55 9.87 -13.64
C GLY A 27 -7.32 9.91 -12.75
N GLY A 28 -6.38 10.81 -13.05
CA GLY A 28 -5.12 10.95 -12.30
C GLY A 28 -5.27 11.36 -10.83
N ARG A 29 -6.46 11.83 -10.42
CA ARG A 29 -6.76 12.25 -9.05
C ARG A 29 -7.27 11.12 -8.15
N LYS A 30 -7.89 10.07 -8.70
CA LYS A 30 -8.46 8.99 -7.88
C LYS A 30 -7.41 8.05 -7.29
N ILE A 31 -6.30 7.80 -8.01
CA ILE A 31 -5.22 6.94 -7.50
C ILE A 31 -4.59 7.50 -6.20
N PRO A 32 -4.18 8.79 -6.13
CA PRO A 32 -3.66 9.38 -4.89
C PRO A 32 -4.69 9.43 -3.74
N GLU A 33 -5.96 9.66 -4.08
CA GLU A 33 -7.05 9.73 -3.10
C GLU A 33 -7.32 8.35 -2.46
N LEU A 34 -7.36 7.29 -3.29
CA LEU A 34 -7.46 5.91 -2.83
C LEU A 34 -6.25 5.51 -1.99
N MET A 35 -5.03 5.86 -2.43
CA MET A 35 -3.80 5.58 -1.66
C MET A 35 -3.79 6.31 -0.31
N LYS A 36 -4.27 7.56 -0.24
CA LYS A 36 -4.41 8.27 1.04
C LYS A 36 -5.41 7.58 1.95
N GLY A 37 -6.58 7.18 1.44
CA GLY A 37 -7.58 6.46 2.22
C GLY A 37 -7.06 5.12 2.75
N LEU A 38 -6.45 4.31 1.88
CA LEU A 38 -5.86 3.02 2.27
C LEU A 38 -4.71 3.22 3.28
N GLY A 39 -3.84 4.20 3.05
CA GLY A 39 -2.70 4.50 3.90
C GLY A 39 -3.11 4.94 5.31
N SER A 40 -4.15 5.78 5.42
CA SER A 40 -4.71 6.17 6.71
C SER A 40 -5.32 4.97 7.43
N GLY A 41 -6.10 4.13 6.74
CA GLY A 41 -6.69 2.93 7.35
C GLY A 41 -5.64 1.93 7.83
N ILE A 42 -4.58 1.68 7.05
CA ILE A 42 -3.45 0.83 7.47
C ILE A 42 -2.73 1.43 8.68
N LYS A 43 -2.57 2.76 8.73
CA LYS A 43 -1.92 3.45 9.85
C LYS A 43 -2.74 3.34 11.13
N GLU A 44 -4.05 3.55 11.06
CA GLU A 44 -4.97 3.39 12.19
C GLU A 44 -5.01 1.94 12.66
N PHE A 45 -5.11 0.98 11.72
CA PHE A 45 -5.05 -0.45 12.04
C PHE A 45 -3.77 -0.80 12.80
N LYS A 46 -2.60 -0.36 12.31
CA LYS A 46 -1.32 -0.59 12.96
C LYS A 46 -1.24 0.05 14.36
N ASN A 47 -1.83 1.24 14.54
CA ASN A 47 -1.83 1.92 15.83
C ASN A 47 -2.70 1.19 16.85
N ALA A 48 -3.91 0.77 16.46
CA ALA A 48 -4.81 0.01 17.32
C ALA A 48 -4.18 -1.33 17.75
N THR A 49 -3.57 -2.06 16.81
CA THR A 49 -2.87 -3.31 17.13
C THR A 49 -1.68 -3.09 18.06
N LYS A 50 -0.99 -1.94 17.99
CA LYS A 50 0.12 -1.63 18.89
C LYS A 50 -0.33 -1.22 20.29
N GLU A 51 -1.44 -0.50 20.41
CA GLU A 51 -2.02 -0.16 21.72
C GLU A 51 -2.47 -1.41 22.48
N ASP A 52 -2.95 -2.43 21.77
CA ASP A 52 -3.25 -3.74 22.37
C ASP A 52 -1.97 -4.48 22.84
N GLU A 53 -0.86 -4.38 22.11
CA GLU A 53 0.42 -4.99 22.50
C GLU A 53 1.15 -4.24 23.62
N ASP A 54 0.96 -2.92 23.75
CA ASP A 54 1.54 -2.07 24.82
C ASP A 54 0.61 -1.88 26.03
N SER A 55 -0.43 -2.73 26.15
CA SER A 55 -1.17 -2.88 27.41
C SER A 55 -0.17 -3.14 28.54
N PRO A 56 -0.07 -2.29 29.57
CA PRO A 56 0.84 -2.54 30.67
C PRO A 56 0.41 -3.86 31.32
N LYS A 57 1.36 -4.78 31.48
CA LYS A 57 1.25 -5.88 32.45
C LYS A 57 1.09 -5.25 33.84
N VAL A 58 -0.12 -4.81 34.15
CA VAL A 58 -0.52 -4.40 35.48
C VAL A 58 -0.56 -5.66 36.33
N GLU A 59 0.06 -5.56 37.49
CA GLU A 59 0.02 -6.49 38.63
C GLU A 59 0.88 -7.77 38.57
N LYS A 60 2.09 -7.65 39.15
CA LYS A 60 2.35 -8.30 40.45
C LYS A 60 3.11 -7.36 41.39
N LYS A 61 2.35 -6.51 42.08
CA LYS A 61 2.70 -6.10 43.44
C LYS A 61 2.38 -7.30 44.33
N LYS A 62 3.39 -8.07 44.73
CA LYS A 62 3.32 -8.93 45.91
C LYS A 62 4.36 -8.43 46.91
N GLU A 63 3.82 -7.64 47.83
CA GLU A 63 4.32 -7.44 49.18
C GLU A 63 4.09 -8.75 49.95
N ASN A 64 5.19 -9.39 50.35
CA ASN A 64 5.45 -10.26 51.51
C ASN A 64 6.60 -11.21 51.22
#